data_AF-A0AAW0BZY3-F1
#
_entry.id   AF-A0AAW0BZY3-F1
#
_cell.length_a   1.000
_cell.length_b   1.000
_cell.length_c   1.000
_cell.angle_alpha   90.00
_cell.angle_beta   90.00
_cell.angle_gamma   90.00
#
_symmetry.space_group_name_H-M   'P 1'
#
loop_
_entity.id
_entity.type
_entity.pdbx_description
1 polymer ?
#
loop_
_entity_poly.entity_id
_entity_poly.type
_entity_poly.pdbx_seq_one_letter_code
_entity_poly.pdbx_strand_id
1 'polypeptide(L)'
;MVWHAYLLNPGCYAEDGIRVKALEGLQRAGKDLAAALGHGLSDLISAEPSKTRIHNWVEMTSTPFDPFQSAEHLMSRDIVCPKCSTTVQAPYTSAEGTGYLQTGFCLTCTRKTCQFTITRGALALRKLANDLAKPISKHSYTDLIAGTIRTPTNGFDQRRGQTIKRVILRALSLHLSGSPLSEEAHSASVVRLADYNIDSLRQILIASMDDGGGKIIERIMGAYVDDKIFSVELMGAVLRQGSFVTKMHNFQWTRPAFFDKFEEKIALHHIIARYHAFMELMSSSPGTFLVPTLDIDLAWHTHQLMASQYSKDTMTFVGRFVDHDDKVDESKLSSSFNQTRRAWKNRFGVEYTHCACSFSGTTIGERLSQLVGHGTNPSYLIEPAKLHSGFVSSDPAYLVAVPLSAGCGFGCGSGCGGLYIFFRGGGCGGGCGFSSTTAAEYESGCGGGCGGGCGGGN
;
A
#
# COMPACT_ATOMS: atom_id res chain seq x y z
N MET A 1 -2.96 3.21 -13.99
CA MET A 1 -2.28 2.25 -13.09
C MET A 1 -1.33 2.93 -12.09
N VAL A 2 -0.34 3.72 -12.54
CA VAL A 2 0.62 4.38 -11.62
C VAL A 2 -0.05 5.27 -10.57
N TRP A 3 -0.93 6.17 -10.99
CA TRP A 3 -1.66 7.03 -10.05
C TRP A 3 -2.61 6.25 -9.13
N HIS A 4 -3.21 5.15 -9.62
CA HIS A 4 -4.01 4.25 -8.78
C HIS A 4 -3.14 3.64 -7.67
N ALA A 5 -1.97 3.07 -7.98
CA ALA A 5 -1.07 2.54 -6.95
C ALA A 5 -0.67 3.61 -5.92
N TYR A 6 -0.55 4.87 -6.32
CA TYR A 6 -0.27 5.96 -5.40
C TYR A 6 -1.48 6.30 -4.50
N LEU A 7 -2.71 6.30 -5.03
CA LEU A 7 -3.94 6.46 -4.25
C LEU A 7 -4.12 5.36 -3.20
N LEU A 8 -3.63 4.15 -3.48
CA LEU A 8 -3.61 3.02 -2.53
C LEU A 8 -2.60 3.17 -1.39
N ASN A 9 -1.89 4.31 -1.31
CA ASN A 9 -1.07 4.71 -0.18
C ASN A 9 -1.65 6.01 0.41
N PRO A 10 -2.88 5.97 0.96
CA PRO A 10 -3.71 7.16 1.14
C PRO A 10 -3.13 8.15 2.17
N GLY A 11 -2.38 7.68 3.17
CA GLY A 11 -1.64 8.53 4.10
C GLY A 11 -0.56 9.35 3.42
N CYS A 12 0.34 8.68 2.68
CA CYS A 12 1.42 9.33 1.94
C CYS A 12 0.88 10.24 0.83
N TYR A 13 -0.12 9.78 0.06
CA TYR A 13 -0.76 10.54 -1.01
C TYR A 13 -1.32 11.88 -0.50
N ALA A 14 -2.06 11.84 0.62
CA ALA A 14 -2.64 13.05 1.21
C ALA A 14 -1.56 14.00 1.76
N GLU A 15 -0.52 13.46 2.39
CA GLU A 15 0.59 14.26 2.96
C GLU A 15 1.44 14.92 1.85
N ASP A 16 1.80 14.18 0.82
CA ASP A 16 2.55 14.69 -0.32
C ASP A 16 1.78 15.72 -1.14
N GLY A 17 0.46 15.54 -1.30
CA GLY A 17 -0.40 16.53 -1.94
C GLY A 17 -0.46 17.88 -1.21
N ILE A 18 0.01 17.96 0.04
CA ILE A 18 0.15 19.21 0.81
C ILE A 18 1.61 19.70 0.76
N ARG A 19 2.57 18.79 0.94
CA ARG A 19 3.98 19.10 1.15
C ARG A 19 4.76 19.34 -0.15
N VAL A 20 4.36 18.72 -1.25
CA VAL A 20 5.10 18.75 -2.51
C VAL A 20 4.32 19.59 -3.52
N LYS A 21 4.81 20.82 -3.77
CA LYS A 21 4.17 21.77 -4.68
C LYS A 21 3.86 21.20 -6.07
N ALA A 22 4.77 20.40 -6.63
CA ALA A 22 4.57 19.74 -7.92
C ALA A 22 3.38 18.76 -7.95
N LEU A 23 2.87 18.34 -6.79
CA LEU A 23 1.77 17.40 -6.64
C LEU A 23 0.45 18.06 -6.24
N GLU A 24 0.41 19.39 -6.08
CA GLU A 24 -0.79 20.12 -5.61
C GLU A 24 -2.02 19.89 -6.52
N GLY A 25 -1.79 19.74 -7.84
CA GLY A 25 -2.83 19.47 -8.82
C GLY A 25 -3.51 18.11 -8.68
N LEU A 26 -2.86 17.12 -8.03
CA LEU A 26 -3.42 15.78 -7.87
C LEU A 26 -4.67 15.75 -6.98
N GLN A 27 -4.81 16.69 -6.04
CA GLN A 27 -6.02 16.80 -5.24
C GLN A 27 -7.24 17.15 -6.10
N ARG A 28 -7.08 18.09 -7.04
CA ARG A 28 -8.15 18.48 -7.97
C ARG A 28 -8.48 17.32 -8.91
N ALA A 29 -7.46 16.73 -9.52
CA ALA A 29 -7.63 15.58 -10.40
C ALA A 29 -8.35 14.43 -9.67
N GLY A 30 -8.02 14.17 -8.40
CA GLY A 30 -8.67 13.12 -7.60
C GLY A 30 -10.16 13.39 -7.34
N LYS A 31 -10.57 14.65 -7.19
CA LYS A 31 -12.00 15.00 -7.09
C LYS A 31 -12.74 14.74 -8.40
N ASP A 32 -12.12 15.11 -9.52
CA ASP A 32 -12.69 14.89 -10.85
C ASP A 32 -12.80 13.38 -11.15
N LEU A 33 -11.78 12.59 -10.79
CA LEU A 33 -11.82 11.13 -10.88
C LEU A 33 -12.96 10.57 -10.03
N ALA A 34 -13.05 10.95 -8.75
CA ALA A 34 -14.08 10.45 -7.84
C ALA A 34 -15.50 10.75 -8.36
N ALA A 35 -15.72 11.93 -8.95
CA ALA A 35 -17.00 12.28 -9.57
C ALA A 35 -17.36 11.38 -10.78
N ALA A 36 -16.35 10.84 -11.49
CA ALA A 36 -16.54 9.95 -12.63
C ALA A 36 -16.72 8.46 -12.25
N LEU A 37 -16.40 8.04 -11.01
CA LEU A 37 -16.39 6.62 -10.60
C LEU A 37 -17.78 5.92 -10.62
N GLY A 38 -18.88 6.66 -10.76
CA GLY A 38 -20.23 6.10 -10.92
C GLY A 38 -20.83 6.27 -12.33
N HIS A 39 -20.36 7.27 -13.08
CA HIS A 39 -20.83 7.60 -14.42
C HIS A 39 -19.67 8.14 -15.26
N GLY A 40 -19.45 7.56 -16.44
CA GLY A 40 -18.45 8.09 -17.38
C GLY A 40 -16.99 7.69 -17.12
N LEU A 41 -16.66 6.88 -16.11
CA LEU A 41 -15.29 6.33 -15.96
C LEU A 41 -14.89 5.50 -17.19
N SER A 42 -15.80 4.66 -17.71
CA SER A 42 -15.55 3.89 -18.92
C SER A 42 -15.24 4.80 -20.11
N ASP A 43 -16.03 5.88 -20.27
CA ASP A 43 -15.82 6.87 -21.30
C ASP A 43 -14.50 7.62 -21.09
N LEU A 44 -14.17 7.98 -19.84
CA LEU A 44 -12.92 8.66 -19.48
C LEU A 44 -11.68 7.82 -19.82
N ILE A 45 -11.73 6.51 -19.57
CA ILE A 45 -10.62 5.59 -19.85
C ILE A 45 -10.53 5.24 -21.34
N SER A 46 -11.68 5.12 -22.01
CA SER A 46 -11.74 4.72 -23.43
C SER A 46 -11.62 5.92 -24.39
N ALA A 47 -11.76 7.15 -23.89
CA ALA A 47 -11.64 8.34 -24.70
C ALA A 47 -10.22 8.50 -25.26
N GLU A 48 -10.14 8.68 -26.57
CA GLU A 48 -8.89 9.05 -27.19
C GLU A 48 -8.46 10.45 -26.73
N PRO A 49 -7.17 10.65 -26.40
CA PRO A 49 -6.66 11.96 -26.05
C PRO A 49 -6.76 12.90 -27.25
N SER A 50 -7.24 14.13 -27.02
CA SER A 50 -7.31 15.14 -28.09
C SER A 50 -5.90 15.50 -28.58
N LYS A 51 -5.80 15.94 -29.85
CA LYS A 51 -4.52 16.42 -30.43
C LYS A 51 -3.85 17.48 -29.57
N THR A 52 -4.62 18.39 -28.98
CA THR A 52 -4.12 19.41 -28.05
C THR A 52 -3.52 18.80 -26.79
N ARG A 53 -4.17 17.79 -26.19
CA ARG A 53 -3.62 17.10 -25.00
C ARG A 53 -2.34 16.35 -25.32
N ILE A 54 -2.28 15.66 -26.46
CA ILE A 54 -1.06 14.99 -26.94
C ILE A 54 0.05 16.01 -27.15
N HIS A 55 -0.22 17.12 -27.85
CA HIS A 55 0.75 18.18 -28.10
C HIS A 55 1.30 18.77 -26.79
N ASN A 56 0.41 19.15 -25.88
CA ASN A 56 0.79 19.69 -24.56
C ASN A 56 1.64 18.68 -23.77
N TRP A 57 1.31 17.39 -23.83
CA TRP A 57 2.12 16.34 -23.19
C TRP A 57 3.54 16.29 -23.76
N VAL A 58 3.67 16.25 -25.08
CA VAL A 58 4.98 16.21 -25.76
C VAL A 58 5.78 17.47 -25.44
N GLU A 59 5.16 18.64 -25.46
CA GLU A 59 5.80 19.91 -25.11
C GLU A 59 6.31 19.91 -23.66
N MET A 60 5.49 19.43 -22.72
CA MET A 60 5.83 19.44 -21.29
C MET A 60 6.83 18.36 -20.88
N THR A 61 6.81 17.20 -21.55
CA THR A 61 7.57 16.02 -21.11
C THR A 61 8.71 15.64 -22.04
N SER A 62 8.71 16.17 -23.28
CA SER A 62 9.60 15.73 -24.36
C SER A 62 9.50 14.23 -24.67
N THR A 63 8.35 13.60 -24.38
CA THR A 63 8.08 12.18 -24.65
C THR A 63 6.79 12.00 -25.43
N PRO A 64 6.67 10.92 -26.24
CA PRO A 64 5.39 10.52 -26.82
C PRO A 64 4.27 10.42 -25.77
N PHE A 65 3.01 10.60 -26.18
CA PHE A 65 1.89 10.39 -25.25
C PHE A 65 1.70 8.91 -24.92
N ASP A 66 1.96 8.02 -25.89
CA ASP A 66 1.91 6.59 -25.66
C ASP A 66 3.07 6.15 -24.74
N PRO A 67 2.79 5.44 -23.63
CA PRO A 67 3.82 5.07 -22.67
C PRO A 67 4.81 4.02 -23.19
N PHE A 68 4.41 3.16 -24.15
CA PHE A 68 5.31 2.17 -24.73
C PHE A 68 6.27 2.82 -25.71
N GLN A 69 5.77 3.73 -26.57
CA GLN A 69 6.62 4.58 -27.40
C GLN A 69 7.55 5.43 -26.55
N SER A 70 7.07 5.96 -25.41
CA SER A 70 7.93 6.69 -24.47
C SER A 70 9.06 5.83 -23.92
N ALA A 71 8.76 4.58 -23.56
CA ALA A 71 9.76 3.66 -23.01
C ALA A 71 10.88 3.34 -24.00
N GLU A 72 10.64 3.41 -25.31
CA GLU A 72 11.68 3.23 -26.34
C GLU A 72 12.70 4.38 -26.39
N HIS A 73 12.29 5.59 -26.00
CA HIS A 73 13.13 6.80 -26.05
C HIS A 73 13.72 7.15 -24.68
N LEU A 74 13.03 6.80 -23.61
CA LEU A 74 13.45 7.00 -22.23
C LEU A 74 14.48 5.94 -21.84
N MET A 75 15.74 6.19 -22.18
CA MET A 75 16.87 5.27 -21.90
C MET A 75 17.66 5.64 -20.64
N SER A 76 17.54 6.88 -20.19
CA SER A 76 18.24 7.38 -19.01
C SER A 76 17.47 8.50 -18.34
N ARG A 77 17.94 8.91 -17.16
CA ARG A 77 17.48 10.10 -16.46
C ARG A 77 18.61 10.81 -15.75
N ASP A 78 18.41 12.08 -15.48
CA ASP A 78 19.32 12.84 -14.64
C ASP A 78 19.08 12.53 -13.15
N ILE A 79 20.19 12.38 -12.44
CA ILE A 79 20.26 12.30 -10.98
C ILE A 79 21.36 13.23 -10.47
N VAL A 80 21.24 13.69 -9.22
CA VAL A 80 22.24 14.57 -8.59
C VAL A 80 23.11 13.76 -7.64
N CYS A 81 24.43 13.81 -7.84
CA CYS A 81 25.38 13.09 -6.99
C CYS A 81 25.28 13.54 -5.51
N PRO A 82 25.02 12.62 -4.56
CA PRO A 82 24.90 12.94 -3.14
C PRO A 82 26.14 13.59 -2.51
N LYS A 83 27.33 13.38 -3.09
CA LYS A 83 28.61 13.87 -2.58
C LYS A 83 29.03 15.23 -3.10
N CYS A 84 28.97 15.45 -4.42
CA CYS A 84 29.51 16.65 -5.05
C CYS A 84 28.46 17.49 -5.78
N SER A 85 27.19 17.09 -5.73
CA SER A 85 26.04 17.79 -6.32
C SER A 85 26.12 17.94 -7.84
N THR A 86 27.00 17.18 -8.50
CA THR A 86 27.08 17.12 -9.97
C THR A 86 25.93 16.29 -10.51
N THR A 87 25.24 16.81 -11.52
CA THR A 87 24.24 16.05 -12.29
C THR A 87 24.93 14.97 -13.11
N VAL A 88 24.43 13.74 -13.01
CA VAL A 88 24.92 12.57 -13.72
C VAL A 88 23.74 11.92 -14.45
N GLN A 89 23.95 11.55 -15.70
CA GLN A 89 22.98 10.78 -16.47
C GLN A 89 23.05 9.31 -16.06
N ALA A 90 21.97 8.78 -15.49
CA ALA A 90 21.85 7.39 -15.06
C ALA A 90 21.03 6.60 -16.09
N PRO A 91 21.60 5.56 -16.73
CA PRO A 91 20.82 4.68 -17.61
C PRO A 91 19.75 3.95 -16.78
N TYR A 92 18.56 3.75 -17.35
CA TYR A 92 17.49 3.06 -16.64
C TYR A 92 17.79 1.58 -16.41
N THR A 93 18.43 0.94 -17.38
CA THR A 93 18.86 -0.46 -17.33
C THR A 93 20.32 -0.56 -17.77
N SER A 94 21.01 -1.59 -17.26
CA SER A 94 22.32 -1.99 -17.74
C SER A 94 22.41 -3.52 -17.79
N ALA A 95 23.36 -4.04 -18.57
CA ALA A 95 23.60 -5.47 -18.69
C ALA A 95 24.07 -6.08 -17.36
N GLU A 96 24.76 -5.27 -16.54
CA GLU A 96 25.32 -5.66 -15.24
C GLU A 96 24.28 -5.62 -14.11
N GLY A 97 23.03 -5.20 -14.37
CA GLY A 97 21.99 -5.14 -13.35
C GLY A 97 22.07 -3.90 -12.44
N THR A 98 22.83 -2.87 -12.84
CA THR A 98 23.16 -1.68 -12.06
C THR A 98 22.44 -0.40 -12.51
N GLY A 99 21.54 -0.48 -13.49
CA GLY A 99 20.73 0.62 -13.98
C GLY A 99 19.72 1.15 -12.96
N TYR A 100 19.22 2.36 -13.17
CA TYR A 100 18.40 3.10 -12.22
C TYR A 100 17.10 2.38 -11.80
N LEU A 101 16.49 1.60 -12.70
CA LEU A 101 15.27 0.84 -12.42
C LEU A 101 15.56 -0.57 -11.88
N GLN A 102 16.83 -0.98 -11.79
CA GLN A 102 17.22 -2.30 -11.30
C GLN A 102 17.48 -2.28 -9.79
N THR A 103 17.37 -3.45 -9.16
CA THR A 103 17.53 -3.62 -7.70
C THR A 103 18.96 -3.31 -7.24
N GLY A 104 19.95 -3.67 -8.05
CA GLY A 104 21.38 -3.42 -7.81
C GLY A 104 21.87 -2.03 -8.22
N PHE A 105 20.98 -1.02 -8.30
CA PHE A 105 21.34 0.30 -8.81
C PHE A 105 22.61 0.87 -8.16
N CYS A 106 23.61 1.13 -9.00
CA CYS A 106 24.90 1.63 -8.61
C CYS A 106 25.53 2.37 -9.79
N LEU A 107 25.93 3.64 -9.60
CA LEU A 107 26.52 4.46 -10.66
C LEU A 107 27.70 5.28 -10.13
N THR A 108 28.84 5.23 -10.81
CA THR A 108 29.99 6.06 -10.44
C THR A 108 29.80 7.50 -10.94
N CYS A 109 30.00 8.48 -10.06
CA CYS A 109 29.92 9.89 -10.42
C CYS A 109 30.93 10.25 -11.53
N THR A 110 30.46 10.90 -12.59
CA THR A 110 31.26 11.31 -13.76
C THR A 110 32.29 12.40 -13.46
N ARG A 111 32.14 13.11 -12.34
CA ARG A 111 33.13 14.11 -11.91
C ARG A 111 34.39 13.41 -11.43
N LYS A 112 35.49 13.58 -12.17
CA LYS A 112 36.80 12.96 -11.92
C LYS A 112 37.35 13.15 -10.50
N THR A 113 37.06 14.28 -9.86
CA THR A 113 37.51 14.58 -8.49
C THR A 113 36.60 13.98 -7.39
N CYS A 114 35.46 13.41 -7.77
CA CYS A 114 34.48 12.86 -6.83
C CYS A 114 34.52 11.33 -6.79
N GLN A 115 34.35 10.70 -7.96
CA GLN A 115 34.31 9.24 -8.17
C GLN A 115 33.44 8.47 -7.17
N PHE A 116 32.44 9.12 -6.59
CA PHE A 116 31.56 8.51 -5.60
C PHE A 116 30.64 7.49 -6.25
N THR A 117 30.48 6.35 -5.60
CA THR A 117 29.51 5.31 -5.97
C THR A 117 28.11 5.70 -5.50
N ILE A 118 27.27 6.13 -6.43
CA ILE A 118 25.91 6.57 -6.17
C ILE A 118 25.01 5.33 -6.08
N THR A 119 24.33 5.17 -4.94
CA THR A 119 23.35 4.11 -4.69
C THR A 119 21.97 4.71 -4.43
N ARG A 120 20.93 3.85 -4.46
CA ARG A 120 19.56 4.28 -4.13
C ARG A 120 19.45 4.83 -2.70
N GLY A 121 20.12 4.17 -1.75
CA GLY A 121 20.18 4.62 -0.35
C GLY A 121 20.88 5.98 -0.18
N ALA A 122 21.98 6.23 -0.89
CA ALA A 122 22.67 7.52 -0.85
C ALA A 122 21.82 8.66 -1.43
N LEU A 123 21.07 8.37 -2.50
CA LEU A 123 20.11 9.29 -3.10
C LEU A 123 18.95 9.61 -2.13
N ALA A 124 18.39 8.60 -1.47
CA ALA A 124 17.34 8.74 -0.48
C ALA A 124 17.81 9.56 0.74
N LEU A 125 19.02 9.28 1.24
CA LEU A 125 19.66 10.04 2.31
C LEU A 125 19.81 11.51 1.92
N ARG A 126 20.26 11.80 0.69
CA ARG A 126 20.38 13.17 0.19
C ARG A 126 19.04 13.89 0.13
N LYS A 127 17.98 13.21 -0.32
CA LYS A 127 16.61 13.75 -0.31
C LYS A 127 16.15 14.12 1.10
N LEU A 128 16.36 13.24 2.09
CA LEU A 128 16.03 13.51 3.49
C LEU A 128 16.87 14.67 4.06
N ALA A 129 18.18 14.68 3.78
CA ALA A 129 19.08 15.75 4.23
C ALA A 129 18.68 17.12 3.65
N ASN A 130 18.24 17.18 2.39
CA ASN A 130 17.70 18.41 1.79
C ASN A 130 16.42 18.87 2.52
N ASP A 131 15.48 17.96 2.80
CA ASP A 131 14.27 18.32 3.54
C ASP A 131 14.56 18.74 4.99
N LEU A 132 15.58 18.17 5.64
CA LEU A 132 16.06 18.59 6.95
C LEU A 132 16.70 19.98 6.92
N ALA A 133 17.43 20.29 5.86
CA ALA A 133 18.17 21.53 5.71
C ALA A 133 17.29 22.77 5.55
N LYS A 134 16.08 22.62 4.96
CA LYS A 134 15.11 23.71 4.81
C LYS A 134 14.77 24.35 6.17
N PRO A 135 14.65 25.68 6.27
CA PRO A 135 14.31 26.34 7.54
C PRO A 135 12.88 25.99 7.98
N ILE A 136 12.65 25.98 9.30
CA ILE A 136 11.29 25.82 9.82
C ILE A 136 10.54 27.14 9.67
N SER A 137 9.59 27.17 8.75
CA SER A 137 8.70 28.32 8.54
C SER A 137 7.34 28.11 9.19
N LYS A 138 6.71 29.21 9.64
CA LYS A 138 5.31 29.21 10.12
C LYS A 138 4.31 29.10 8.97
N HIS A 139 4.67 29.57 7.77
CA HIS A 139 3.74 29.71 6.63
C HIS A 139 4.04 28.76 5.47
N SER A 140 5.08 27.93 5.60
CA SER A 140 5.45 26.94 4.58
C SER A 140 5.38 25.54 5.16
N TYR A 141 4.72 24.67 4.40
CA TYR A 141 4.55 23.25 4.71
C TYR A 141 5.51 22.37 3.89
N THR A 142 6.17 22.95 2.88
CA THR A 142 7.14 22.28 2.01
C THR A 142 8.48 22.02 2.69
N ASP A 143 8.65 22.55 3.89
CA ASP A 143 9.87 22.50 4.70
C ASP A 143 9.78 21.42 5.79
N LEU A 144 8.71 20.63 5.81
CA LEU A 144 8.48 19.55 6.77
C LEU A 144 8.94 18.21 6.20
N ILE A 145 9.24 17.26 7.09
CA ILE A 145 9.72 15.93 6.73
C ILE A 145 8.53 15.04 6.38
N ALA A 146 8.64 14.22 5.34
CA ALA A 146 7.60 13.25 5.00
C ALA A 146 7.35 12.24 6.14
N GLY A 147 6.08 11.85 6.33
CA GLY A 147 5.63 10.96 7.40
C GLY A 147 5.43 11.66 8.75
N THR A 148 5.51 13.00 8.82
CA THR A 148 5.50 13.74 10.09
C THR A 148 4.27 14.62 10.30
N ILE A 149 3.48 14.91 9.27
CA ILE A 149 2.37 15.88 9.37
C ILE A 149 0.98 15.24 9.34
N ARG A 150 0.85 13.92 9.19
CA ARG A 150 -0.43 13.20 9.39
C ARG A 150 -0.41 12.24 10.56
N THR A 151 -1.50 12.21 11.31
CA THR A 151 -1.81 11.18 12.30
C THR A 151 -3.17 10.56 11.98
N PRO A 152 -3.54 9.41 12.59
CA PRO A 152 -4.86 8.83 12.39
C PRO A 152 -6.01 9.78 12.75
N THR A 153 -5.83 10.70 13.69
CA THR A 153 -6.90 11.61 14.16
C THR A 153 -6.74 13.05 13.68
N ASN A 154 -5.60 13.40 13.08
CA ASN A 154 -5.34 14.74 12.53
C ASN A 154 -4.78 14.63 11.11
N GLY A 155 -5.57 15.09 10.14
CA GLY A 155 -5.22 15.07 8.73
C GLY A 155 -4.13 16.08 8.32
N PHE A 156 -3.80 17.04 9.19
CA PHE A 156 -2.71 17.98 9.00
C PHE A 156 -2.24 18.58 10.34
N ASP A 157 -1.12 18.07 10.86
CA ASP A 157 -0.50 18.49 12.12
C ASP A 157 0.88 19.13 11.88
N GLN A 158 0.85 20.42 11.52
CA GLN A 158 2.06 21.21 11.31
C GLN A 158 2.94 21.27 12.57
N ARG A 159 2.33 21.44 13.75
CA ARG A 159 3.06 21.58 15.02
C ARG A 159 3.84 20.31 15.33
N ARG A 160 3.24 19.14 15.10
CA ARG A 160 3.91 17.85 15.23
C ARG A 160 5.09 17.74 14.27
N GLY A 161 4.90 18.03 12.99
CA GLY A 161 5.98 17.97 12.00
C GLY A 161 7.17 18.87 12.36
N GLN A 162 6.89 20.11 12.78
CA GLN A 162 7.92 21.04 13.24
C GLN A 162 8.64 20.55 14.49
N THR A 163 7.92 19.98 15.46
CA THR A 163 8.50 19.45 16.69
C THR A 163 9.40 18.25 16.41
N ILE A 164 8.96 17.30 15.57
CA ILE A 164 9.79 16.15 15.15
C ILE A 164 11.06 16.63 14.45
N LYS A 165 10.93 17.56 13.50
CA LYS A 165 12.09 18.14 12.80
C LYS A 165 13.06 18.82 13.78
N ARG A 166 12.57 19.58 14.76
CA ARG A 166 13.41 20.20 15.81
C ARG A 166 14.16 19.15 16.63
N VAL A 167 13.50 18.06 17.02
CA VAL A 167 14.15 16.96 17.77
C VAL A 167 15.24 16.31 16.93
N ILE A 168 14.97 16.01 15.66
CA ILE A 168 15.96 15.43 14.73
C ILE A 168 17.15 16.38 14.56
N LEU A 169 16.91 17.67 14.29
CA LEU A 169 17.98 18.65 14.13
C LEU A 169 18.83 18.80 15.41
N ARG A 170 18.20 18.75 16.59
CA ARG A 170 18.91 18.75 17.87
C ARG A 170 19.79 17.51 18.03
N ALA A 171 19.28 16.32 17.72
CA ALA A 171 20.07 15.09 17.74
C ALA A 171 21.29 15.20 16.82
N LEU A 172 21.11 15.68 15.58
CA LEU A 172 22.20 15.86 14.63
C LEU A 172 23.24 16.89 15.11
N SER A 173 22.81 17.96 15.78
CA SER A 173 23.72 18.98 16.32
C SER A 173 24.68 18.47 17.39
N LEU A 174 24.40 17.32 18.03
CA LEU A 174 25.33 16.68 18.96
C LEU A 174 26.54 16.06 18.25
N HIS A 175 26.42 15.78 16.96
CA HIS A 175 27.46 15.14 16.15
C HIS A 175 28.09 16.10 15.13
N LEU A 176 27.41 17.20 14.80
CA LEU A 176 27.87 18.19 13.83
C LEU A 176 28.53 19.37 14.55
N SER A 177 29.71 19.77 14.07
CA SER A 177 30.42 20.95 14.57
C SER A 177 30.07 22.20 13.73
N GLY A 178 29.73 23.30 14.40
CA GLY A 178 29.44 24.59 13.78
C GLY A 178 28.04 24.71 13.18
N SER A 179 27.62 25.96 12.91
CA SER A 179 26.36 26.26 12.24
C SER A 179 26.56 26.25 10.72
N PRO A 180 25.77 25.48 9.95
CA PRO A 180 25.91 25.46 8.50
C PRO A 180 25.57 26.83 7.88
N LEU A 181 26.39 27.27 6.93
CA LEU A 181 26.28 28.58 6.28
C LEU A 181 25.17 28.66 5.22
N SER A 182 24.63 27.51 4.80
CA SER A 182 23.55 27.40 3.80
C SER A 182 22.79 26.08 3.92
N GLU A 183 21.63 25.97 3.28
CA GLU A 183 20.87 24.71 3.19
C GLU A 183 21.69 23.59 2.55
N GLU A 184 22.42 23.88 1.48
CA GLU A 184 23.31 22.92 0.82
C GLU A 184 24.44 22.44 1.75
N ALA A 185 25.06 23.37 2.49
CA ALA A 185 26.11 23.01 3.45
C ALA A 185 25.56 22.15 4.60
N HIS A 186 24.34 22.43 5.06
CA HIS A 186 23.67 21.64 6.08
C HIS A 186 23.37 20.23 5.56
N SER A 187 22.71 20.13 4.40
CA SER A 187 22.40 18.86 3.75
C SER A 187 23.66 18.01 3.56
N ALA A 188 24.72 18.59 2.98
CA ALA A 188 25.98 17.90 2.78
C ALA A 188 26.63 17.42 4.09
N SER A 189 26.44 18.16 5.20
CA SER A 189 26.96 17.76 6.52
C SER A 189 26.20 16.57 7.10
N VAL A 190 24.87 16.52 6.95
CA VAL A 190 24.05 15.37 7.36
C VAL A 190 24.43 14.12 6.54
N VAL A 191 24.59 14.27 5.22
CA VAL A 191 24.98 13.14 4.36
C VAL A 191 26.37 12.61 4.74
N ARG A 192 27.33 13.48 5.05
CA ARG A 192 28.68 13.08 5.50
C ARG A 192 28.67 12.42 6.88
N LEU A 193 27.87 12.93 7.81
CA LEU A 193 27.72 12.34 9.15
C LEU A 193 27.25 10.87 9.06
N ALA A 194 26.36 10.59 8.12
CA ALA A 194 25.83 9.25 7.90
C ALA A 194 26.69 8.39 6.95
N ASP A 195 27.89 8.86 6.57
CA ASP A 195 28.78 8.18 5.61
C ASP A 195 28.05 7.74 4.33
N TYR A 196 27.19 8.61 3.80
CA TYR A 196 26.40 8.34 2.59
C TYR A 196 25.47 7.11 2.66
N ASN A 197 25.22 6.59 3.87
CA ASN A 197 24.36 5.44 4.12
C ASN A 197 23.16 5.85 4.98
N ILE A 198 21.95 5.67 4.44
CA ILE A 198 20.72 6.05 5.15
C ILE A 198 20.49 5.24 6.43
N ASP A 199 20.96 3.99 6.49
CA ASP A 199 20.84 3.16 7.70
C ASP A 199 21.73 3.67 8.84
N SER A 200 22.89 4.24 8.52
CA SER A 200 23.74 4.92 9.51
C SER A 200 23.02 6.11 10.13
N LEU A 201 22.34 6.95 9.31
CA LEU A 201 21.52 8.05 9.81
C LEU A 201 20.37 7.52 10.69
N ARG A 202 19.69 6.46 10.23
CA ARG A 202 18.62 5.81 10.99
C ARG A 202 19.08 5.39 12.38
N GLN A 203 20.24 4.74 12.50
CA GLN A 203 20.81 4.33 13.79
C GLN A 203 21.10 5.52 14.71
N ILE A 204 21.70 6.59 14.18
CA ILE A 204 21.96 7.83 14.93
C ILE A 204 20.66 8.41 15.49
N LEU A 205 19.62 8.50 14.65
CA LEU A 205 18.35 9.07 15.05
C LEU A 205 17.59 8.20 16.06
N ILE A 206 17.58 6.88 15.89
CA ILE A 206 16.95 5.96 16.86
C ILE A 206 17.64 6.05 18.21
N ALA A 207 18.98 6.06 18.24
CA ALA A 207 19.75 6.14 19.48
C ALA A 207 19.56 7.48 20.22
N SER A 208 19.14 8.53 19.51
CA SER A 208 18.96 9.87 20.06
C SER A 208 17.52 10.17 20.52
N MET A 209 16.60 9.21 20.39
CA MET A 209 15.20 9.41 20.78
C MET A 209 14.79 8.50 21.94
N ASP A 210 14.03 9.08 22.88
CA ASP A 210 13.41 8.36 24.00
C ASP A 210 12.35 7.33 23.53
N ASP A 211 11.86 6.51 24.47
CA ASP A 211 10.89 5.44 24.23
C ASP A 211 9.72 5.88 23.34
N GLY A 212 9.62 5.25 22.15
CA GLY A 212 8.60 5.54 21.13
C GLY A 212 9.10 6.32 19.91
N GLY A 213 10.28 6.96 19.99
CA GLY A 213 10.91 7.66 18.86
C GLY A 213 11.27 6.75 17.67
N GLY A 214 11.61 5.49 17.94
CA GLY A 214 11.92 4.52 16.90
C GLY A 214 10.81 4.39 15.85
N LYS A 215 9.53 4.35 16.27
CA LYS A 215 8.39 4.19 15.34
C LYS A 215 8.26 5.37 14.38
N ILE A 216 8.51 6.60 14.85
CA ILE A 216 8.46 7.77 13.96
C ILE A 216 9.66 7.82 13.02
N ILE A 217 10.84 7.39 13.48
CA ILE A 217 12.01 7.25 12.60
C ILE A 217 11.75 6.20 11.52
N GLU A 218 11.21 5.02 11.85
CA GLU A 218 10.85 4.01 10.84
C GLU A 218 9.87 4.56 9.80
N ARG A 219 8.85 5.31 10.26
CA ARG A 219 7.89 5.94 9.35
C ARG A 219 8.55 6.97 8.42
N ILE A 220 9.50 7.76 8.94
CA ILE A 220 10.29 8.70 8.11
C ILE A 220 11.12 7.89 7.11
N MET A 221 11.88 6.88 7.54
CA MET A 221 12.72 6.07 6.65
C MET A 221 11.91 5.40 5.53
N GLY A 222 10.69 4.93 5.83
CA GLY A 222 9.77 4.41 4.82
C GLY A 222 9.34 5.42 3.73
N ALA A 223 9.41 6.72 4.02
CA ALA A 223 9.09 7.79 3.08
C ALA A 223 10.29 8.25 2.23
N TYR A 224 11.52 7.86 2.60
CA TYR A 224 12.75 8.22 1.88
C TYR A 224 13.46 6.95 1.41
N VAL A 225 13.03 6.43 0.27
CA VAL A 225 13.55 5.19 -0.34
C VAL A 225 14.34 5.42 -1.63
N ASP A 226 14.18 6.58 -2.27
CA ASP A 226 14.93 7.02 -3.45
C ASP A 226 14.94 8.56 -3.56
N ASP A 227 15.42 9.10 -4.70
CA ASP A 227 15.46 10.54 -5.00
C ASP A 227 14.15 11.13 -5.55
N LYS A 228 13.10 10.34 -5.77
CA LYS A 228 11.85 10.85 -6.36
C LYS A 228 11.08 11.67 -5.34
N ILE A 229 10.19 12.53 -5.84
CA ILE A 229 9.40 13.45 -5.00
C ILE A 229 8.35 12.75 -4.12
N PHE A 230 7.97 11.51 -4.46
CA PHE A 230 6.96 10.72 -3.74
C PHE A 230 7.51 10.15 -2.44
N SER A 231 6.67 10.06 -1.41
CA SER A 231 6.95 9.45 -0.11
C SER A 231 6.56 7.97 -0.06
N VAL A 232 6.53 7.33 -1.23
CA VAL A 232 6.15 5.93 -1.45
C VAL A 232 7.18 5.32 -2.39
N GLU A 233 7.55 4.07 -2.15
CA GLU A 233 8.28 3.27 -3.15
C GLU A 233 7.32 2.90 -4.29
N LEU A 234 7.11 3.86 -5.19
CA LEU A 234 6.02 3.81 -6.15
C LEU A 234 6.19 2.69 -7.18
N MET A 235 7.42 2.28 -7.51
CA MET A 235 7.65 1.20 -8.48
C MET A 235 7.16 -0.14 -7.90
N GLY A 236 7.56 -0.48 -6.68
CA GLY A 236 7.06 -1.66 -5.99
C GLY A 236 5.57 -1.60 -5.72
N ALA A 237 5.00 -0.44 -5.40
CA ALA A 237 3.55 -0.27 -5.26
C ALA A 237 2.82 -0.61 -6.58
N VAL A 238 3.34 -0.16 -7.73
CA VAL A 238 2.77 -0.49 -9.05
C VAL A 238 2.88 -1.98 -9.34
N LEU A 239 4.00 -2.63 -9.01
CA LEU A 239 4.17 -4.08 -9.20
C LEU A 239 3.22 -4.90 -8.33
N ARG A 240 3.05 -4.51 -7.06
CA ARG A 240 2.06 -5.15 -6.15
C ARG A 240 0.65 -4.98 -6.69
N GLN A 241 0.31 -3.79 -7.20
CA GLN A 241 -0.99 -3.57 -7.81
C GLN A 241 -1.19 -4.37 -9.10
N GLY A 242 -0.14 -4.55 -9.91
CA GLY A 242 -0.16 -5.46 -11.05
C GLY A 242 -0.52 -6.89 -10.64
N SER A 243 0.12 -7.41 -9.59
CA SER A 243 -0.19 -8.73 -9.03
C SER A 243 -1.65 -8.84 -8.56
N PHE A 244 -2.18 -7.80 -7.91
CA PHE A 244 -3.58 -7.73 -7.51
C PHE A 244 -4.53 -7.81 -8.72
N VAL A 245 -4.26 -7.01 -9.77
CA VAL A 245 -5.05 -7.01 -11.00
C VAL A 245 -4.99 -8.36 -11.72
N THR A 246 -3.83 -9.02 -11.75
CA THR A 246 -3.71 -10.38 -12.31
C THR A 246 -4.63 -11.38 -11.60
N LYS A 247 -4.78 -11.27 -10.27
CA LYS A 247 -5.72 -12.12 -9.53
C LYS A 247 -7.15 -11.86 -9.99
N MET A 248 -7.57 -10.60 -10.09
CA MET A 248 -8.91 -10.23 -10.57
C MET A 248 -9.18 -10.76 -11.98
N HIS A 249 -8.20 -10.64 -12.87
CA HIS A 249 -8.26 -11.18 -14.23
C HIS A 249 -8.40 -12.71 -14.24
N ASN A 250 -7.64 -13.42 -13.41
CA ASN A 250 -7.72 -14.88 -13.31
C ASN A 250 -9.06 -15.36 -12.75
N PHE A 251 -9.72 -14.56 -11.90
CA PHE A 251 -11.13 -14.78 -11.50
C PHE A 251 -12.14 -14.42 -12.59
N GLN A 252 -11.70 -13.93 -13.74
CA GLN A 252 -12.51 -13.46 -14.86
C GLN A 252 -13.36 -12.21 -14.54
N TRP A 253 -13.12 -11.55 -13.39
CA TRP A 253 -13.87 -10.38 -12.93
C TRP A 253 -13.61 -9.13 -13.76
N THR A 254 -12.55 -9.12 -14.57
CA THR A 254 -12.24 -8.04 -15.50
C THR A 254 -12.89 -8.24 -16.88
N ARG A 255 -13.65 -9.32 -17.10
CA ARG A 255 -14.33 -9.53 -18.38
C ARG A 255 -15.45 -8.50 -18.55
N PRO A 256 -15.62 -7.92 -19.74
CA PRO A 256 -16.78 -7.09 -20.05
C PRO A 256 -18.08 -7.82 -19.70
N ALA A 257 -19.05 -7.08 -19.14
CA ALA A 257 -20.39 -7.59 -18.78
C ALA A 257 -20.42 -8.76 -17.76
N PHE A 258 -19.30 -9.11 -17.10
CA PHE A 258 -19.28 -10.23 -16.14
C PHE A 258 -20.34 -10.05 -15.05
N PHE A 259 -20.43 -8.85 -14.48
CA PHE A 259 -21.37 -8.50 -13.41
C PHE A 259 -22.74 -8.02 -13.90
N ASP A 260 -23.09 -8.21 -15.18
CA ASP A 260 -24.42 -7.79 -15.68
C ASP A 260 -25.52 -8.76 -15.23
N LYS A 261 -25.17 -10.03 -15.03
CA LYS A 261 -26.06 -11.08 -14.53
C LYS A 261 -26.44 -10.84 -13.08
N PHE A 262 -27.70 -11.14 -12.74
CA PHE A 262 -28.24 -10.92 -11.39
C PHE A 262 -27.43 -11.65 -10.31
N GLU A 263 -27.07 -12.91 -10.55
CA GLU A 263 -26.33 -13.76 -9.63
C GLU A 263 -24.92 -13.21 -9.35
N GLU A 264 -24.28 -12.60 -10.34
CA GLU A 264 -22.96 -11.99 -10.16
C GLU A 264 -23.04 -10.64 -9.44
N LYS A 265 -24.13 -9.88 -9.60
CA LYS A 265 -24.38 -8.65 -8.82
C LYS A 265 -24.51 -8.95 -7.32
N ILE A 266 -25.04 -10.12 -6.95
CA ILE A 266 -25.11 -10.56 -5.55
C ILE A 266 -23.70 -10.66 -4.96
N ALA A 267 -22.71 -11.11 -5.73
CA ALA A 267 -21.32 -11.13 -5.28
C ALA A 267 -20.86 -9.72 -4.89
N LEU A 268 -21.08 -8.71 -5.73
CA LEU A 268 -20.71 -7.32 -5.43
C LEU A 268 -21.37 -6.79 -4.15
N HIS A 269 -22.67 -7.05 -3.94
CA HIS A 269 -23.35 -6.67 -2.70
C HIS A 269 -22.73 -7.35 -1.48
N HIS A 270 -22.37 -8.63 -1.59
CA HIS A 270 -21.72 -9.36 -0.51
C HIS A 270 -20.35 -8.78 -0.16
N ILE A 271 -19.57 -8.41 -1.19
CA ILE A 271 -18.26 -7.77 -1.03
C ILE A 271 -18.39 -6.43 -0.31
N ILE A 272 -19.34 -5.59 -0.71
CA ILE A 272 -19.60 -4.28 -0.09
C ILE A 272 -19.99 -4.46 1.37
N ALA A 273 -20.91 -5.39 1.67
CA ALA A 273 -21.33 -5.65 3.04
C ALA A 273 -20.18 -6.16 3.92
N ARG A 274 -19.33 -7.05 3.39
CA ARG A 274 -18.13 -7.52 4.10
C ARG A 274 -17.12 -6.40 4.32
N TYR A 275 -16.97 -5.48 3.38
CA TYR A 275 -16.13 -4.30 3.55
C TYR A 275 -16.65 -3.36 4.65
N HIS A 276 -17.97 -3.13 4.72
CA HIS A 276 -18.58 -2.36 5.82
C HIS A 276 -18.33 -3.03 7.18
N ALA A 277 -18.53 -4.34 7.28
CA ALA A 277 -18.20 -5.11 8.48
C ALA A 277 -16.70 -5.03 8.82
N PHE A 278 -15.82 -5.00 7.81
CA PHE A 278 -14.40 -4.81 8.02
C PHE A 278 -14.06 -3.42 8.59
N MET A 279 -14.72 -2.35 8.13
CA MET A 279 -14.60 -1.01 8.73
C MET A 279 -15.04 -0.99 10.20
N GLU A 280 -16.14 -1.66 10.53
CA GLU A 280 -16.60 -1.80 11.91
C GLU A 280 -15.60 -2.62 12.76
N LEU A 281 -15.00 -3.67 12.20
CA LEU A 281 -13.97 -4.45 12.86
C LEU A 281 -12.73 -3.60 13.15
N MET A 282 -12.31 -2.75 12.19
CA MET A 282 -11.25 -1.77 12.40
C MET A 282 -11.60 -0.77 13.50
N SER A 283 -12.86 -0.34 13.57
CA SER A 283 -13.35 0.59 14.60
C SER A 283 -13.22 -0.01 15.99
N SER A 284 -13.70 -1.26 16.16
CA SER A 284 -13.70 -1.99 17.44
C SER A 284 -12.34 -2.60 17.84
N SER A 285 -11.36 -2.63 16.93
CA SER A 285 -10.02 -3.20 17.17
C SER A 285 -8.89 -2.16 16.97
N PRO A 286 -8.87 -1.04 17.72
CA PRO A 286 -7.87 0.01 17.53
C PRO A 286 -6.46 -0.52 17.78
N GLY A 287 -5.52 -0.14 16.90
CA GLY A 287 -4.12 -0.57 17.00
C GLY A 287 -3.82 -2.01 16.57
N THR A 288 -4.84 -2.79 16.22
CA THR A 288 -4.64 -4.14 15.65
C THR A 288 -4.41 -4.04 14.15
N PHE A 289 -3.40 -4.75 13.65
CA PHE A 289 -3.18 -4.91 12.22
C PHE A 289 -4.12 -5.98 11.67
N LEU A 290 -5.15 -5.56 10.93
CA LEU A 290 -6.15 -6.44 10.32
C LEU A 290 -5.83 -6.68 8.85
N VAL A 291 -5.90 -7.94 8.41
CA VAL A 291 -5.55 -8.37 7.06
C VAL A 291 -6.83 -8.64 6.27
N PRO A 292 -7.16 -7.86 5.23
CA PRO A 292 -8.37 -8.07 4.44
C PRO A 292 -8.28 -9.36 3.61
N THR A 293 -9.42 -10.02 3.40
CA THR A 293 -9.55 -11.01 2.32
C THR A 293 -9.56 -10.30 0.96
N LEU A 294 -9.27 -11.02 -0.12
CA LEU A 294 -9.10 -10.45 -1.46
C LEU A 294 -10.31 -9.63 -1.95
N ASP A 295 -11.51 -10.09 -1.63
CA ASP A 295 -12.77 -9.41 -1.90
C ASP A 295 -12.93 -8.10 -1.10
N ILE A 296 -12.64 -8.14 0.20
CA ILE A 296 -12.67 -6.95 1.06
C ILE A 296 -11.65 -5.93 0.59
N ASP A 297 -10.44 -6.39 0.22
CA ASP A 297 -9.36 -5.53 -0.28
C ASP A 297 -9.74 -4.87 -1.62
N LEU A 298 -10.48 -5.55 -2.50
CA LEU A 298 -11.01 -4.96 -3.74
C LEU A 298 -11.96 -3.78 -3.47
N ALA A 299 -12.93 -3.96 -2.57
CA ALA A 299 -13.83 -2.87 -2.18
C ALA A 299 -13.06 -1.73 -1.49
N TRP A 300 -12.07 -2.08 -0.66
CA TRP A 300 -11.23 -1.10 0.00
C TRP A 300 -10.42 -0.26 -0.98
N HIS A 301 -9.74 -0.89 -1.96
CA HIS A 301 -9.00 -0.20 -3.02
C HIS A 301 -9.92 0.72 -3.82
N THR A 302 -11.14 0.25 -4.13
CA THR A 302 -12.13 1.05 -4.87
C THR A 302 -12.55 2.28 -4.08
N HIS A 303 -12.81 2.15 -2.78
CA HIS A 303 -13.13 3.30 -1.93
C HIS A 303 -11.96 4.29 -1.82
N GLN A 304 -10.71 3.82 -1.79
CA GLN A 304 -9.51 4.67 -1.74
C GLN A 304 -9.31 5.53 -3.00
N LEU A 305 -9.89 5.15 -4.16
CA LEU A 305 -9.91 6.00 -5.35
C LEU A 305 -10.63 7.33 -5.11
N MET A 306 -11.52 7.39 -4.11
CA MET A 306 -12.23 8.58 -3.68
C MET A 306 -11.51 9.25 -2.49
N ALA A 307 -10.22 9.55 -2.60
CA ALA A 307 -9.35 9.94 -1.48
C ALA A 307 -9.96 10.94 -0.46
N SER A 308 -10.67 11.97 -0.94
CA SER A 308 -11.36 12.94 -0.06
C SER A 308 -12.54 12.32 0.70
N GLN A 309 -13.33 11.48 0.05
CA GLN A 309 -14.46 10.78 0.65
C GLN A 309 -13.97 9.67 1.59
N TYR A 310 -12.98 8.89 1.16
CA TYR A 310 -12.30 7.89 1.98
C TYR A 310 -11.79 8.46 3.30
N SER A 311 -11.15 9.62 3.28
CA SER A 311 -10.67 10.28 4.50
C SER A 311 -11.81 10.71 5.43
N LYS A 312 -12.98 11.10 4.89
CA LYS A 312 -14.15 11.47 5.70
C LYS A 312 -14.81 10.23 6.29
N ASP A 313 -15.03 9.21 5.47
CA ASP A 313 -15.74 7.99 5.87
C ASP A 313 -14.95 7.19 6.90
N THR A 314 -13.63 7.07 6.74
CA THR A 314 -12.79 6.45 7.77
C THR A 314 -12.85 7.20 9.10
N MET A 315 -12.81 8.54 9.08
CA MET A 315 -12.98 9.33 10.30
C MET A 315 -14.36 9.13 10.94
N THR A 316 -15.42 9.11 10.14
CA THR A 316 -16.81 8.96 10.61
C THR A 316 -17.09 7.55 11.17
N PHE A 317 -16.73 6.50 10.43
CA PHE A 317 -17.14 5.13 10.75
C PHE A 317 -16.10 4.35 11.58
N VAL A 318 -14.82 4.70 11.46
CA VAL A 318 -13.71 4.04 12.18
C VAL A 318 -13.20 4.89 13.35
N GLY A 319 -13.55 6.18 13.39
CA GLY A 319 -13.06 7.15 14.39
C GLY A 319 -11.62 7.61 14.14
N ARG A 320 -11.00 7.18 13.03
CA ARG A 320 -9.65 7.52 12.64
C ARG A 320 -9.42 7.27 11.15
N PHE A 321 -8.51 8.01 10.55
CA PHE A 321 -7.97 7.71 9.24
C PHE A 321 -7.28 6.34 9.24
N VAL A 322 -7.66 5.50 8.28
CA VAL A 322 -7.09 4.18 8.09
C VAL A 322 -6.11 4.23 6.92
N ASP A 323 -4.84 3.97 7.19
CA ASP A 323 -3.84 3.83 6.14
C ASP A 323 -3.85 2.41 5.56
N HIS A 324 -3.30 2.24 4.36
CA HIS A 324 -3.17 0.93 3.71
C HIS A 324 -1.69 0.59 3.58
N ASP A 325 -1.23 -0.32 4.44
CA ASP A 325 0.14 -0.81 4.41
C ASP A 325 0.15 -2.19 3.74
N ASP A 326 0.48 -2.20 2.44
CA ASP A 326 0.60 -3.41 1.64
C ASP A 326 2.03 -3.99 1.65
N LYS A 327 2.96 -3.39 2.41
CA LYS A 327 4.35 -3.82 2.54
C LYS A 327 4.55 -4.57 3.84
N VAL A 328 4.00 -5.79 3.91
CA VAL A 328 4.09 -6.64 5.10
C VAL A 328 4.85 -7.92 4.82
N ASP A 329 5.78 -8.25 5.72
CA ASP A 329 6.52 -9.51 5.70
C ASP A 329 5.58 -10.73 5.80
N GLU A 330 5.89 -11.79 5.06
CA GLU A 330 5.05 -12.98 4.92
C GLU A 330 4.79 -13.69 6.26
N SER A 331 5.80 -13.75 7.14
CA SER A 331 5.67 -14.39 8.45
C SER A 331 4.66 -13.65 9.34
N LYS A 332 4.72 -12.31 9.31
CA LYS A 332 3.79 -11.43 10.04
C LYS A 332 2.37 -11.53 9.46
N LEU A 333 2.26 -11.61 8.12
CA LEU A 333 0.98 -11.66 7.42
C LEU A 333 0.11 -12.86 7.85
N SER A 334 0.69 -14.07 7.95
CA SER A 334 -0.05 -15.27 8.33
C SER A 334 -0.63 -15.19 9.76
N SER A 335 0.18 -14.69 10.72
CA SER A 335 -0.22 -14.54 12.11
C SER A 335 -1.33 -13.49 12.28
N SER A 336 -1.20 -12.35 11.60
CA SER A 336 -2.18 -11.27 11.60
C SER A 336 -3.47 -11.64 10.87
N PHE A 337 -3.39 -12.45 9.82
CA PHE A 337 -4.58 -13.01 9.17
C PHE A 337 -5.38 -13.91 10.11
N ASN A 338 -4.70 -14.79 10.85
CA ASN A 338 -5.34 -15.62 11.87
C ASN A 338 -5.96 -14.78 13.00
N GLN A 339 -5.30 -13.69 13.41
CA GLN A 339 -5.87 -12.74 14.37
C GLN A 339 -7.13 -12.07 13.81
N THR A 340 -7.11 -11.64 12.55
CA THR A 340 -8.26 -11.04 11.87
C THR A 340 -9.43 -12.02 11.81
N ARG A 341 -9.18 -13.29 11.45
CA ARG A 341 -10.21 -14.33 11.44
C ARG A 341 -10.87 -14.52 12.80
N ARG A 342 -10.07 -14.55 13.88
CA ARG A 342 -10.61 -14.67 15.25
C ARG A 342 -11.43 -13.45 15.63
N ALA A 343 -10.93 -12.25 15.37
CA ALA A 343 -11.64 -11.00 15.66
C ALA A 343 -12.98 -10.94 14.89
N TRP A 344 -12.97 -11.31 13.61
CA TRP A 344 -14.17 -11.39 12.78
C TRP A 344 -15.19 -12.39 13.33
N LYS A 345 -14.76 -13.63 13.62
CA LYS A 345 -15.65 -14.66 14.17
C LYS A 345 -16.25 -14.22 15.52
N ASN A 346 -15.44 -13.62 16.38
CA ASN A 346 -15.90 -13.12 17.67
C ASN A 346 -16.89 -11.96 17.53
N ARG A 347 -16.71 -11.07 16.54
CA ARG A 347 -17.59 -9.92 16.33
C ARG A 347 -18.90 -10.28 15.64
N PHE A 348 -18.84 -11.12 14.61
CA PHE A 348 -19.97 -11.36 13.69
C PHE A 348 -20.56 -12.78 13.80
N GLY A 349 -19.96 -13.68 14.56
CA GLY A 349 -20.46 -15.05 14.76
C GLY A 349 -20.31 -15.98 13.54
N VAL A 350 -19.60 -15.54 12.50
CA VAL A 350 -19.46 -16.24 11.22
C VAL A 350 -17.99 -16.36 10.82
N GLU A 351 -17.65 -17.36 10.00
CA GLU A 351 -16.26 -17.55 9.56
C GLU A 351 -15.80 -16.41 8.65
N TYR A 352 -14.54 -16.02 8.78
CA TYR A 352 -13.99 -14.91 7.99
C TYR A 352 -13.80 -15.28 6.52
N THR A 353 -13.40 -16.53 6.26
CA THR A 353 -13.25 -17.09 4.93
C THR A 353 -14.27 -18.19 4.70
N HIS A 354 -14.96 -18.15 3.56
CA HIS A 354 -15.83 -19.24 3.13
C HIS A 354 -15.05 -20.14 2.16
N CYS A 355 -15.09 -21.47 2.37
CA CYS A 355 -14.60 -22.37 1.34
C CYS A 355 -15.60 -22.41 0.19
N ALA A 356 -15.19 -21.95 -0.99
CA ALA A 356 -16.01 -22.09 -2.19
C ALA A 356 -16.17 -23.57 -2.64
N CYS A 357 -15.53 -24.51 -1.94
CA CYS A 357 -15.61 -25.95 -2.20
C CYS A 357 -16.93 -26.61 -1.75
N SER A 358 -17.73 -25.93 -0.93
CA SER A 358 -18.95 -26.49 -0.34
C SER A 358 -20.24 -26.21 -1.12
N PHE A 359 -20.18 -25.44 -2.21
CA PHE A 359 -21.35 -24.99 -2.97
C PHE A 359 -21.21 -25.35 -4.44
N SER A 360 -22.31 -25.80 -5.07
CA SER A 360 -22.34 -26.07 -6.49
C SER A 360 -22.30 -24.75 -7.26
N GLY A 361 -21.65 -24.69 -8.41
CA GLY A 361 -21.52 -23.45 -9.19
C GLY A 361 -20.13 -23.29 -9.79
N THR A 362 -20.09 -22.75 -10.99
CA THR A 362 -18.87 -22.48 -11.75
C THR A 362 -18.27 -21.12 -11.40
N THR A 363 -19.10 -20.16 -10.96
CA THR A 363 -18.66 -18.81 -10.58
C THR A 363 -18.81 -18.54 -9.08
N ILE A 364 -18.18 -17.45 -8.60
CA ILE A 364 -18.30 -16.99 -7.21
C ILE A 364 -19.72 -16.46 -6.93
N GLY A 365 -20.36 -15.77 -7.88
CA GLY A 365 -21.74 -15.30 -7.73
C GLY A 365 -22.74 -16.43 -7.56
N GLU A 366 -22.61 -17.50 -8.38
CA GLU A 366 -23.45 -18.71 -8.27
C GLU A 366 -23.29 -19.39 -6.90
N ARG A 367 -22.06 -19.47 -6.37
CA ARG A 367 -21.80 -20.09 -5.07
C ARG A 367 -22.30 -19.22 -3.92
N LEU A 368 -22.17 -17.90 -4.01
CA LEU A 368 -22.62 -16.95 -2.98
C LEU A 368 -24.14 -16.79 -2.97
N SER A 369 -24.82 -16.86 -4.11
CA SER A 369 -26.29 -16.79 -4.17
C SER A 369 -26.95 -17.96 -3.41
N GLN A 370 -26.33 -19.14 -3.44
CA GLN A 370 -26.76 -20.30 -2.66
C GLN A 370 -26.57 -20.11 -1.15
N LEU A 371 -25.54 -19.36 -0.73
CA LEU A 371 -25.29 -19.03 0.68
C LEU A 371 -26.41 -18.17 1.28
N VAL A 372 -26.96 -17.25 0.47
CA VAL A 372 -28.04 -16.34 0.86
C VAL A 372 -29.39 -17.06 0.90
N GLY A 373 -29.56 -18.15 0.13
CA GLY A 373 -30.83 -18.89 0.03
C GLY A 373 -31.09 -19.95 1.10
N HIS A 374 -30.08 -20.43 1.85
CA HIS A 374 -30.18 -21.67 2.64
C HIS A 374 -30.13 -21.56 4.18
N GLY A 375 -30.20 -20.37 4.79
CA GLY A 375 -30.35 -20.24 6.25
C GLY A 375 -29.68 -19.00 6.85
N THR A 376 -30.22 -18.54 7.99
CA THR A 376 -29.87 -17.32 8.77
C THR A 376 -28.90 -16.37 8.08
N ASN A 377 -29.41 -15.29 7.50
CA ASN A 377 -28.59 -14.21 6.95
C ASN A 377 -27.49 -13.84 7.96
N PRO A 378 -26.20 -13.86 7.56
CA PRO A 378 -25.11 -13.33 8.36
C PRO A 378 -25.51 -11.98 8.96
N SER A 379 -25.16 -11.72 10.22
CA SER A 379 -25.57 -10.50 10.92
C SER A 379 -25.17 -9.21 10.18
N TYR A 380 -24.08 -9.25 9.42
CA TYR A 380 -23.61 -8.15 8.57
C TYR A 380 -24.40 -7.96 7.25
N LEU A 381 -25.31 -8.86 6.91
CA LEU A 381 -26.22 -8.78 5.74
C LEU A 381 -27.65 -8.36 6.11
N ILE A 382 -27.95 -8.06 7.38
CA ILE A 382 -29.30 -7.68 7.82
C ILE A 382 -29.48 -6.16 7.68
N GLU A 383 -30.45 -5.72 6.87
CA GLU A 383 -30.79 -4.29 6.73
C GLU A 383 -31.43 -3.69 8.00
N PRO A 384 -31.14 -2.43 8.38
CA PRO A 384 -31.66 -1.80 9.61
C PRO A 384 -33.18 -1.57 9.66
N ALA A 385 -33.91 -1.69 8.55
CA ALA A 385 -35.29 -1.19 8.44
C ALA A 385 -36.37 -2.03 9.16
N LYS A 386 -36.02 -3.11 9.88
CA LYS A 386 -37.00 -3.97 10.57
C LYS A 386 -37.06 -3.83 12.10
N LEU A 387 -36.39 -2.83 12.68
CA LEU A 387 -36.40 -2.62 14.15
C LEU A 387 -37.16 -1.39 14.66
N HIS A 388 -37.54 -0.42 13.82
CA HIS A 388 -38.39 0.69 14.26
C HIS A 388 -39.37 1.12 13.16
N SER A 389 -40.67 0.91 13.42
CA SER A 389 -41.75 1.49 12.65
C SER A 389 -41.78 3.01 12.84
N GLY A 390 -41.72 3.75 11.73
CA GLY A 390 -42.16 5.14 11.65
C GLY A 390 -41.11 6.16 11.26
N PHE A 391 -40.65 6.14 10.01
CA PHE A 391 -40.41 7.36 9.21
C PHE A 391 -40.30 6.96 7.74
N VAL A 392 -41.26 7.41 6.92
CA VAL A 392 -41.21 7.24 5.47
C VAL A 392 -40.29 8.31 4.91
N SER A 393 -39.17 7.90 4.31
CA SER A 393 -38.41 8.70 3.37
C SER A 393 -38.09 7.82 2.16
N SER A 394 -38.45 8.32 0.98
CA SER A 394 -38.31 7.65 -0.30
C SER A 394 -36.95 7.96 -0.92
N ASP A 395 -35.91 7.21 -0.52
CA ASP A 395 -34.67 7.04 -1.29
C ASP A 395 -33.85 5.85 -0.75
N PRO A 396 -33.60 4.75 -1.50
CA PRO A 396 -33.02 3.54 -0.94
C PRO A 396 -31.52 3.41 -1.28
N ALA A 397 -30.61 4.01 -0.51
CA ALA A 397 -29.19 3.64 -0.55
C ALA A 397 -28.34 4.25 0.59
N TYR A 398 -28.65 3.97 1.87
CA TYR A 398 -27.67 4.18 2.96
C TYR A 398 -27.85 3.12 4.05
N LEU A 399 -26.92 2.17 4.14
CA LEU A 399 -26.80 1.22 5.26
C LEU A 399 -25.81 1.81 6.27
N VAL A 400 -26.32 2.33 7.39
CA VAL A 400 -25.53 2.73 8.56
C VAL A 400 -25.72 1.67 9.64
N ALA A 401 -24.63 1.15 10.20
CA ALA A 401 -24.65 0.16 11.28
C ALA A 401 -24.77 0.82 12.66
N VAL A 402 -25.63 0.26 13.52
CA VAL A 402 -25.87 0.61 14.93
C VAL A 402 -25.22 -0.46 15.81
N PRO A 403 -24.58 -0.12 16.96
CA PRO A 403 -23.89 -1.12 17.77
C PRO A 403 -24.86 -1.88 18.67
N LEU A 404 -24.77 -3.21 18.70
CA LEU A 404 -25.23 -4.03 19.82
C LEU A 404 -24.05 -4.79 20.43
N SER A 405 -24.07 -4.85 21.76
CA SER A 405 -23.06 -5.45 22.62
C SER A 405 -23.62 -6.68 23.35
N ALA A 406 -22.69 -7.55 23.73
CA ALA A 406 -22.75 -8.63 24.72
C ALA A 406 -23.38 -9.99 24.33
N GLY A 407 -22.62 -11.07 24.60
CA GLY A 407 -23.19 -12.39 24.89
C GLY A 407 -22.37 -13.62 24.43
N CYS A 408 -21.61 -14.18 25.36
CA CYS A 408 -20.82 -15.44 25.39
C CYS A 408 -21.31 -16.67 24.58
N GLY A 409 -20.37 -17.57 24.24
CA GLY A 409 -20.67 -19.01 24.07
C GLY A 409 -19.60 -19.84 23.33
N PHE A 410 -19.05 -20.85 24.00
CA PHE A 410 -17.96 -21.76 23.60
C PHE A 410 -18.25 -22.69 22.40
N GLY A 411 -17.20 -23.24 21.77
CA GLY A 411 -17.27 -24.53 21.06
C GLY A 411 -16.18 -24.81 20.02
N CYS A 412 -15.29 -25.77 20.34
CA CYS A 412 -14.16 -26.25 19.53
C CYS A 412 -14.57 -27.06 18.28
N GLY A 413 -13.62 -27.26 17.36
CA GLY A 413 -13.56 -28.52 16.58
C GLY A 413 -13.01 -28.46 15.17
N SER A 414 -11.75 -28.90 15.04
CA SER A 414 -11.21 -29.74 13.96
C SER A 414 -10.99 -29.15 12.56
N GLY A 415 -9.72 -29.18 12.16
CA GLY A 415 -9.22 -28.72 10.88
C GLY A 415 -9.45 -29.70 9.74
N CYS A 416 -9.71 -29.11 8.57
CA CYS A 416 -9.53 -29.73 7.27
C CYS A 416 -8.69 -28.75 6.44
N GLY A 417 -7.54 -29.22 5.94
CA GLY A 417 -6.68 -28.47 5.04
C GLY A 417 -7.42 -28.20 3.73
N GLY A 418 -7.91 -26.97 3.58
CA GLY A 418 -8.54 -26.47 2.36
C GLY A 418 -7.70 -25.36 1.77
N LEU A 419 -7.61 -25.34 0.44
CA LEU A 419 -6.82 -24.42 -0.37
C LEU A 419 -7.06 -22.95 0.06
N TYR A 420 -6.14 -22.40 0.85
CA TYR A 420 -6.16 -21.00 1.25
C TYR A 420 -5.77 -20.14 0.03
N ILE A 421 -6.54 -19.10 -0.25
CA ILE A 421 -6.16 -18.07 -1.22
C ILE A 421 -5.02 -17.27 -0.58
N PHE A 422 -3.80 -17.77 -0.75
CA PHE A 422 -2.59 -17.11 -0.30
C PHE A 422 -2.33 -15.86 -1.14
N PHE A 423 -1.94 -14.78 -0.48
CA PHE A 423 -1.08 -13.78 -1.08
C PHE A 423 0.29 -14.44 -1.36
N ARG A 424 0.47 -15.08 -2.52
CA ARG A 424 1.82 -15.34 -3.02
C ARG A 424 2.43 -14.01 -3.42
N GLY A 425 3.19 -13.41 -2.50
CA GLY A 425 4.18 -12.39 -2.84
C GLY A 425 5.33 -13.09 -3.55
N GLY A 426 5.36 -13.05 -4.88
CA GLY A 426 6.51 -13.47 -5.66
C GLY A 426 7.64 -12.44 -5.48
N GLY A 427 8.45 -12.60 -4.44
CA GLY A 427 9.73 -11.92 -4.28
C GLY A 427 10.86 -12.88 -4.60
N CYS A 428 11.55 -12.65 -5.71
CA CYS A 428 12.84 -13.30 -5.98
C CYS A 428 13.87 -12.78 -4.99
N GLY A 429 14.45 -13.66 -4.17
CA GLY A 429 15.55 -13.31 -3.29
C GLY A 429 15.93 -14.45 -2.35
N GLY A 430 16.92 -15.25 -2.72
CA GLY A 430 17.46 -16.31 -1.88
C GLY A 430 18.23 -17.35 -2.68
N GLY A 431 19.45 -17.01 -3.07
CA GLY A 431 20.37 -17.96 -3.68
C GLY A 431 20.88 -18.97 -2.65
N CYS A 432 20.64 -20.25 -2.92
CA CYS A 432 21.39 -21.37 -2.37
C CYS A 432 21.74 -22.25 -3.58
N GLY A 433 23.01 -22.24 -3.99
CA GLY A 433 23.47 -23.06 -5.11
C GLY A 433 23.43 -24.54 -4.75
N PHE A 434 22.89 -25.36 -5.65
CA PHE A 434 23.28 -26.77 -5.76
C PHE A 434 23.23 -27.21 -7.22
N SER A 435 24.20 -28.06 -7.53
CA SER A 435 24.64 -28.54 -8.82
C SER A 435 23.59 -29.32 -9.60
N SER A 436 23.69 -29.17 -10.93
CA SER A 436 23.14 -30.06 -11.95
C SER A 436 23.34 -31.55 -11.66
N THR A 437 22.27 -32.34 -11.76
CA THR A 437 22.31 -33.66 -12.42
C THR A 437 20.90 -34.10 -12.82
N THR A 438 20.89 -34.83 -13.93
CA THR A 438 19.82 -35.25 -14.83
C THR A 438 18.94 -36.40 -14.32
N ALA A 439 17.70 -36.43 -14.85
CA ALA A 439 16.88 -37.57 -15.30
C ALA A 439 16.68 -38.81 -14.40
N ALA A 440 15.41 -39.17 -14.14
CA ALA A 440 14.83 -40.47 -14.53
C ALA A 440 13.33 -40.55 -14.18
N GLU A 441 12.58 -41.14 -15.09
CA GLU A 441 11.19 -41.60 -15.00
C GLU A 441 10.99 -42.63 -13.87
N TYR A 442 9.78 -42.74 -13.32
CA TYR A 442 9.06 -44.02 -13.22
C TYR A 442 7.60 -43.83 -12.75
N GLU A 443 6.71 -44.60 -13.37
CA GLU A 443 5.27 -44.67 -13.17
C GLU A 443 4.85 -45.43 -11.89
N SER A 444 3.60 -45.15 -11.49
CA SER A 444 2.60 -46.09 -10.92
C SER A 444 2.70 -46.52 -9.44
N GLY A 445 1.52 -46.62 -8.81
CA GLY A 445 1.31 -47.51 -7.68
C GLY A 445 0.44 -46.97 -6.55
N CYS A 446 -0.89 -47.08 -6.69
CA CYS A 446 -1.81 -47.07 -5.55
C CYS A 446 -1.53 -48.28 -4.64
N GLY A 447 -1.53 -48.06 -3.32
CA GLY A 447 -1.49 -49.15 -2.33
C GLY A 447 -1.76 -48.62 -0.93
N GLY A 448 -3.00 -48.79 -0.47
CA GLY A 448 -3.39 -48.52 0.92
C GLY A 448 -2.84 -49.55 1.89
N GLY A 449 -2.74 -49.17 3.16
CA GLY A 449 -2.39 -50.08 4.24
C GLY A 449 -2.41 -49.39 5.59
N CYS A 450 -3.49 -49.59 6.34
CA CYS A 450 -3.62 -49.24 7.75
C CYS A 450 -2.70 -50.14 8.59
N GLY A 451 -2.07 -49.58 9.63
CA GLY A 451 -1.33 -50.38 10.62
C GLY A 451 -0.96 -49.52 11.83
N GLY A 452 -1.77 -49.61 12.89
CA GLY A 452 -1.44 -49.06 14.19
C GLY A 452 -0.34 -49.86 14.89
N GLY A 453 0.37 -49.21 15.81
CA GLY A 453 1.34 -49.85 16.68
C GLY A 453 1.79 -48.91 17.79
N CYS A 454 1.28 -49.16 18.99
CA CYS A 454 1.75 -48.58 20.25
C CYS A 454 3.06 -49.26 20.71
N GLY A 455 3.80 -48.56 21.58
CA GLY A 455 4.95 -49.07 22.34
C GLY A 455 6.17 -48.21 22.05
N GLY A 456 6.84 -47.58 23.01
CA GLY A 456 7.11 -47.96 24.38
C GLY A 456 8.62 -47.76 24.57
N GLY A 457 9.01 -47.02 25.60
CA GLY A 457 10.36 -46.47 25.74
C GLY A 457 11.49 -47.50 25.87
N ASN A 458 12.70 -47.05 25.56
CA ASN A 458 13.71 -46.70 26.55
C ASN A 458 14.68 -45.67 25.96
#